data_AF-A0A2E6TBC7-F1
#
_entry.id   AF-A0A2E6TBC7-F1
#
_cell.length_a   1.000
_cell.length_b   1.000
_cell.length_c   1.000
_cell.angle_alpha   90.00
_cell.angle_beta   90.00
_cell.angle_gamma   90.00
#
_symmetry.space_group_name_H-M   'P 1'
#
loop_
_entity.id
_entity.type
_entity.pdbx_description
1 polymer ?
#
loop_
_entity_poly.entity_id
_entity_poly.type
_entity_poly.pdbx_seq_one_letter_code
_entity_poly.pdbx_strand_id
1 'polypeptide(L)' 'MIEKNISNSHLKKKAQSKLALSISFFGLILTSTGYLYNSKGVIFLFYIFNFVFFYNLIIYFFLKKLYLKTNHYK' A
#
# COMPACT_ATOMS: atom_id res chain seq x y z
N MET A 1 23.65 -8.64 17.59
CA MET A 1 22.82 -7.43 17.79
C MET A 1 22.33 -6.81 16.47
N ILE A 2 23.18 -6.76 15.43
CA ILE A 2 22.89 -6.13 14.13
C ILE A 2 21.73 -6.79 13.36
N GLU A 3 21.66 -8.13 13.30
CA GLU A 3 20.58 -8.84 12.58
C GLU A 3 19.18 -8.60 13.14
N LYS A 4 19.06 -8.47 14.47
CA LYS A 4 17.76 -8.28 15.15
C LYS A 4 17.15 -6.92 14.76
N ASN A 5 17.98 -5.87 14.65
CA ASN A 5 17.57 -4.54 14.19
C ASN A 5 17.13 -4.54 12.72
N ILE A 6 17.83 -5.27 11.86
CA ILE A 6 17.47 -5.39 10.44
C ILE A 6 16.10 -6.09 10.30
N SER A 7 15.87 -7.18 11.03
CA SER A 7 14.57 -7.88 11.00
C SER A 7 13.40 -7.00 11.48
N ASN A 8 13.63 -6.22 12.54
CA ASN A 8 12.61 -5.34 13.11
C ASN A 8 12.28 -4.17 12.16
N SER A 9 13.27 -3.67 11.43
CA SER A 9 13.07 -2.64 10.40
C SER A 9 12.24 -3.16 9.22
N HIS A 10 12.44 -4.41 8.80
CA HIS A 10 11.68 -5.04 7.71
C HIS A 10 10.22 -5.27 8.10
N LEU A 11 9.97 -5.71 9.33
CA LEU A 11 8.61 -5.87 9.87
C LEU A 11 7.89 -4.52 9.95
N LYS A 12 8.55 -3.46 10.41
CA LYS A 12 7.98 -2.10 10.44
C LYS A 12 7.62 -1.61 9.03
N LYS A 13 8.52 -1.75 8.04
CA LYS A 13 8.26 -1.35 6.65
C LYS A 13 7.09 -2.13 6.04
N LYS A 14 6.97 -3.42 6.34
CA LYS A 14 5.85 -4.27 5.90
C LYS A 14 4.52 -3.84 6.53
N ALA A 15 4.51 -3.53 7.82
CA ALA A 15 3.32 -3.03 8.51
C ALA A 15 2.86 -1.68 7.95
N GLN A 16 3.78 -0.73 7.77
CA GLN A 16 3.49 0.57 7.17
C GLN A 16 2.95 0.45 5.74
N SER A 17 3.58 -0.39 4.91
CA SER A 17 3.10 -0.65 3.54
C SER A 17 1.69 -1.24 3.53
N LYS A 18 1.38 -2.17 4.43
CA LYS A 18 0.04 -2.76 4.55
C LYS A 18 -0.99 -1.72 5.01
N LEU A 19 -0.64 -0.86 5.97
CA LEU A 19 -1.50 0.23 6.44
C LEU A 19 -1.80 1.22 5.31
N ALA A 20 -0.78 1.66 4.57
CA ALA A 20 -0.94 2.58 3.44
C ALA A 20 -1.83 1.99 2.33
N LEU A 21 -1.70 0.69 2.06
CA LEU A 21 -2.55 -0.03 1.12
C LEU A 21 -4.02 -0.03 1.58
N SER A 22 -4.28 -0.34 2.84
CA SER A 22 -5.63 -0.34 3.42
C SER A 22 -6.29 1.04 3.38
N ILE A 23 -5.55 2.10 3.74
CA ILE A 23 -6.06 3.48 3.72
C ILE A 23 -6.39 3.90 2.28
N SER A 24 -5.51 3.58 1.34
CA SER A 24 -5.72 3.92 -0.07
C SER A 24 -6.93 3.18 -0.65
N PHE A 25 -7.11 1.90 -0.28
CA PHE A 25 -8.28 1.11 -0.68
C PHE A 25 -9.58 1.69 -0.13
N PHE A 26 -9.59 2.09 1.14
CA PHE A 26 -10.75 2.73 1.76
C PHE A 26 -11.10 4.06 1.08
N GLY A 27 -10.08 4.88 0.77
CA GLY A 27 -10.25 6.11 -0.01
C GLY A 27 -10.85 5.85 -1.40
N LEU A 28 -10.44 4.76 -2.06
CA LEU A 28 -10.97 4.33 -3.36
C LEU A 28 -12.46 3.99 -3.29
N ILE A 29 -12.89 3.27 -2.25
CA ILE A 29 -14.30 2.94 -2.01
C ILE A 29 -15.11 4.20 -1.73
N LEU A 30 -14.62 5.10 -0.88
CA LEU A 30 -15.30 6.35 -0.56
C LEU A 30 -15.48 7.22 -1.81
N THR A 31 -14.41 7.36 -2.59
CA THR A 31 -14.40 8.26 -3.76
C THR A 31 -15.07 7.66 -4.99
N SER A 32 -15.26 6.33 -5.05
CA SER A 32 -16.05 5.71 -6.13
C SER A 32 -17.51 6.15 -6.10
N THR A 33 -18.04 6.51 -4.92
CA THR A 33 -19.38 7.11 -4.80
C THR A 33 -19.50 8.45 -5.52
N GLY A 34 -18.39 9.11 -5.85
CA GLY A 34 -18.37 10.33 -6.66
C GLY A 34 -19.04 10.16 -8.03
N TYR A 35 -19.01 8.95 -8.59
CA TYR A 35 -19.73 8.62 -9.82
C TYR A 35 -21.25 8.56 -9.63
N LEU A 36 -21.73 8.16 -8.45
CA LEU A 36 -23.17 8.14 -8.13
C LEU A 36 -23.74 9.56 -8.03
N TYR A 37 -22.95 10.51 -7.55
CA TYR A 37 -23.36 11.91 -7.39
C TYR A 37 -22.88 12.83 -8.52
N ASN A 38 -22.27 12.27 -9.57
CA ASN A 38 -21.67 12.99 -10.70
C ASN A 38 -20.78 14.19 -10.28
N SER A 39 -20.08 14.06 -9.15
CA SER A 39 -19.27 15.13 -8.59
C SER A 39 -17.87 15.10 -9.18
N LYS A 40 -17.58 16.07 -10.06
CA LYS A 40 -16.27 16.20 -10.73
C LYS A 40 -15.09 16.20 -9.73
N GLY A 41 -15.25 16.84 -8.58
CA GLY A 41 -14.21 16.89 -7.54
C GLY A 41 -13.95 15.53 -6.90
N VAL A 42 -15.01 14.77 -6.58
CA VAL A 42 -14.87 13.44 -5.98
C VAL A 42 -14.32 12.44 -6.99
N ILE A 43 -14.72 12.55 -8.27
CA ILE A 43 -14.17 11.74 -9.37
C ILE A 43 -12.67 12.02 -9.56
N PHE A 44 -12.26 13.29 -9.49
CA PHE A 44 -10.83 13.63 -9.53
C PHE A 44 -10.05 13.02 -8.34
N LEU A 45 -10.61 13.10 -7.13
CA LEU A 45 -10.04 12.44 -5.95
C LEU A 45 -9.95 10.91 -6.13
N PHE A 46 -10.95 10.29 -6.76
CA PHE A 46 -10.93 8.86 -7.06
C PHE A 46 -9.71 8.48 -7.90
N TYR A 47 -9.38 9.26 -8.94
CA TYR A 47 -8.17 9.01 -9.74
C TYR A 47 -6.88 9.14 -8.92
N ILE A 48 -6.79 10.12 -8.01
CA ILE A 48 -5.64 10.26 -7.11
C ILE A 48 -5.51 9.04 -6.20
N PHE A 49 -6.59 8.60 -5.55
CA PHE A 49 -6.57 7.43 -4.69
C PHE A 49 -6.23 6.15 -5.47
N ASN A 50 -6.68 6.02 -6.72
CA ASN A 50 -6.26 4.93 -7.60
C ASN A 50 -4.75 4.94 -7.83
N PHE A 51 -4.18 6.09 -8.20
CA PHE A 51 -2.74 6.22 -8.41
C PHE A 51 -1.95 5.83 -7.14
N VAL A 52 -2.35 6.37 -5.98
CA VAL A 52 -1.71 6.06 -4.69
C VAL A 52 -1.87 4.59 -4.33
N PHE A 53 -3.04 3.99 -4.58
CA PHE A 53 -3.27 2.57 -4.31
C PHE A 53 -2.35 1.67 -5.15
N PHE A 54 -2.28 1.89 -6.47
CA PHE A 54 -1.40 1.10 -7.35
C PHE A 54 0.07 1.28 -7.00
N TYR A 55 0.51 2.49 -6.68
CA TYR A 55 1.86 2.75 -6.22
C TYR A 55 2.21 1.96 -4.95
N ASN A 56 1.33 1.99 -3.94
CA ASN A 56 1.52 1.22 -2.70
C ASN A 56 1.44 -0.30 -2.94
N LEU A 57 0.62 -0.75 -3.88
CA LEU A 57 0.50 -2.17 -4.25
C LEU A 57 1.80 -2.70 -4.86
N ILE A 58 2.44 -1.92 -5.73
CA ILE A 58 3.74 -2.24 -6.32
C ILE A 58 4.80 -2.37 -5.22
N ILE A 59 4.89 -1.37 -4.32
CA ILE A 59 5.83 -1.41 -3.19
C ILE A 59 5.61 -2.65 -2.33
N TYR A 60 4.36 -2.93 -1.98
CA TYR A 60 4.00 -4.10 -1.18
C TYR A 60 4.43 -5.41 -1.85
N PHE A 61 4.22 -5.52 -3.17
CA PHE A 61 4.63 -6.69 -3.95
C PHE A 61 6.15 -6.88 -3.95
N PHE A 62 6.92 -5.81 -4.17
CA PHE A 62 8.39 -5.85 -4.08
C PHE A 62 8.88 -6.21 -2.67
N LEU A 63 8.28 -5.65 -1.63
CA LEU A 63 8.61 -5.98 -0.24
C LEU A 63 8.34 -7.45 0.07
N LYS A 64 7.21 -7.98 -0.40
CA LYS A 64 6.83 -9.39 -0.24
C LYS A 64 7.80 -10.31 -0.99
N LYS A 65 8.17 -9.96 -2.23
CA LYS A 65 9.15 -10.71 -3.04
C LYS A 65 10.53 -10.75 -2.38
N LEU A 66 11.01 -9.61 -1.85
CA LEU A 66 12.27 -9.54 -1.12
C LEU A 66 12.24 -10.40 0.14
N TYR A 67 11.16 -10.32 0.94
CA TYR A 67 11.01 -11.14 2.15
C TYR A 67 11.05 -12.64 1.84
N LEU A 68 10.33 -13.09 0.79
CA LEU A 68 10.34 -14.49 0.37
C LEU A 68 11.72 -14.95 -0.09
N LYS A 69 12.46 -14.09 -0.80
CA LYS A 69 13.85 -14.38 -1.19
C LYS A 69 14.72 -14.59 0.05
N THR A 70 14.69 -13.68 1.03
CA THR A 70 15.52 -13.79 2.25
C THR A 70 15.22 -15.05 3.07
N ASN A 71 13.97 -15.52 3.10
CA ASN A 71 13.57 -16.71 3.84
C ASN A 71 13.97 -18.04 3.15
N HIS A 72 14.41 -17.99 1.90
CA HIS A 72 14.85 -19.15 1.12
C HIS A 72 16.38 -19.38 1.20
N TYR A 73 17.13 -18.40 1.72
CA TYR A 73 18.58 -18.46 1.97
C TYR A 73 18.91 -18.64 3.47
N LYS A 74 17.89 -18.89 4.29
CA LYS A 74 18.00 -19.18 5.72
C LYS A 74 17.48 -20.58 5.99
#